data_AF-A0A7X7C5L3-F1
#
_entry.id   AF-A0A7X7C5L3-F1
#
_cell.length_a   1.000
_cell.length_b   1.000
_cell.length_c   1.000
_cell.angle_alpha   90.00
_cell.angle_beta   90.00
_cell.angle_gamma   90.00
#
_symmetry.space_group_name_H-M   'P 1'
#
loop_
_entity.id
_entity.type
_entity.pdbx_description
1 polymer ?
#
loop_
_entity_poly.entity_id
_entity_poly.type
_entity_poly.pdbx_seq_one_letter_code
_entity_poly.pdbx_strand_id
1 'polypeptide(L)'
;MESGHFLKRTGGDFPGLLEEVQANVQKEDYDEALLKAEAAEKVYLKISRRTQFSVELRELSAIKHSLAYLEGALVAHNGEEALVQIYLLKSYWQELGK
;
A
#
# COMPACT_ATOMS: atom_id res chain seq x y z
N MET A 1 -4.09 -18.71 -5.76
CA MET A 1 -3.82 -18.57 -7.22
C MET A 1 -2.31 -18.34 -7.45
N GLU A 2 -1.69 -18.83 -8.53
CA GLU A 2 -0.22 -18.71 -8.78
C GLU A 2 0.23 -17.26 -9.13
N SER A 3 -0.64 -16.48 -9.78
CA SER A 3 -0.37 -15.14 -10.29
C SER A 3 -0.12 -14.11 -9.19
N GLY A 4 -0.97 -14.04 -8.16
CA GLY A 4 -0.74 -13.07 -7.07
C GLY A 4 0.46 -13.42 -6.16
N HIS A 5 0.84 -14.70 -6.05
CA HIS A 5 2.09 -15.07 -5.38
C HIS A 5 3.33 -14.63 -6.18
N PHE A 6 3.26 -14.66 -7.51
CA PHE A 6 4.29 -14.11 -8.39
C PHE A 6 4.37 -12.57 -8.30
N LEU A 7 3.23 -11.89 -8.20
CA LEU A 7 3.18 -10.43 -8.01
C LEU A 7 3.83 -10.00 -6.69
N LYS A 8 3.53 -10.69 -5.58
CA LYS A 8 4.17 -10.45 -4.27
C LYS A 8 5.69 -10.64 -4.32
N ARG A 9 6.14 -11.67 -5.04
CA ARG A 9 7.57 -12.02 -5.15
C ARG A 9 8.37 -11.09 -6.06
N THR A 10 7.73 -10.44 -7.03
CA THR A 10 8.39 -9.55 -8.02
C THR A 10 8.11 -8.07 -7.81
N GLY A 11 7.19 -7.75 -6.91
CA GLY A 11 6.70 -6.41 -6.64
C GLY A 11 7.66 -5.51 -5.88
N GLY A 12 8.50 -6.08 -5.01
CA GLY A 12 9.29 -5.31 -4.05
C GLY A 12 8.68 -5.36 -2.66
N ASP A 13 9.28 -4.65 -1.71
CA ASP A 13 8.91 -4.72 -0.29
C ASP A 13 7.74 -3.80 0.06
N PHE A 14 6.57 -4.05 -0.54
CA PHE A 14 5.36 -3.28 -0.23
C PHE A 14 5.00 -3.35 1.27
N PRO A 15 5.01 -4.53 1.94
CA PRO A 15 4.72 -4.61 3.37
C PRO A 15 5.74 -3.87 4.24
N GLY A 16 7.04 -4.00 3.96
CA GLY A 16 8.08 -3.30 4.72
C GLY A 16 7.95 -1.78 4.59
N LEU A 17 7.64 -1.27 3.40
CA LEU A 17 7.36 0.16 3.21
C LEU A 17 6.16 0.62 4.05
N LEU A 18 5.08 -0.17 4.15
CA LEU A 18 3.94 0.16 5.00
C LEU A 18 4.30 0.13 6.51
N GLU A 19 5.22 -0.73 6.93
CA GLU A 19 5.75 -0.72 8.30
C GLU A 19 6.57 0.53 8.58
N GLU A 20 7.38 0.98 7.62
CA GLU A 20 8.11 2.25 7.72
C GLU A 20 7.17 3.45 7.79
N VAL A 21 6.13 3.52 6.94
CA VAL A 21 5.10 4.56 7.02
C VAL A 21 4.45 4.56 8.41
N GLN A 22 4.06 3.39 8.91
CA GLN A 22 3.44 3.26 10.23
C GLN A 22 4.36 3.78 11.36
N ALA A 23 5.64 3.41 11.31
CA ALA A 23 6.62 3.85 12.30
C ALA A 23 6.81 5.37 12.29
N ASN A 24 6.78 5.99 11.11
CA ASN A 24 6.92 7.45 10.98
C ASN A 24 5.65 8.19 11.39
N VAL A 25 4.45 7.68 11.07
CA VAL A 25 3.17 8.22 11.58
C VAL A 25 3.14 8.19 13.12
N GLN A 26 3.60 7.10 13.74
CA GLN A 26 3.66 6.99 15.20
C GLN A 26 4.67 7.94 15.85
N LYS A 27 5.68 8.39 15.10
CA LYS A 27 6.65 9.41 15.52
C LYS A 27 6.23 10.83 15.15
N GLU A 28 5.06 10.99 14.52
CA GLU A 28 4.58 12.26 13.95
C GLU A 28 5.53 12.85 12.89
N ASP A 29 6.35 12.00 12.25
CA ASP A 29 7.24 12.37 11.15
C ASP A 29 6.52 12.20 9.81
N TYR A 30 5.58 13.11 9.53
CA TYR A 30 4.70 13.02 8.36
C TYR A 30 5.43 13.21 7.02
N ASP A 31 6.53 13.97 7.00
CA ASP A 31 7.35 14.16 5.81
C ASP A 31 8.02 12.85 5.39
N GLU A 32 8.67 12.16 6.33
CA GLU A 32 9.26 10.85 6.04
C GLU A 32 8.17 9.80 5.77
N ALA A 33 7.02 9.87 6.46
CA ALA A 33 5.87 9.00 6.17
C ALA A 33 5.37 9.15 4.72
N LEU A 34 5.29 10.38 4.20
CA LEU A 34 4.92 10.65 2.80
C LEU A 34 5.95 10.06 1.83
N LEU A 35 7.25 10.26 2.07
CA LEU A 35 8.30 9.68 1.22
C LEU A 35 8.21 8.16 1.13
N LYS A 36 7.89 7.49 2.25
CA LYS A 36 7.69 6.03 2.29
C LYS A 36 6.38 5.62 1.62
N ALA A 37 5.31 6.40 1.75
CA ALA A 37 4.04 6.14 1.08
C ALA A 37 4.18 6.25 -0.45
N GLU A 38 4.92 7.25 -0.96
CA GLU A 38 5.24 7.36 -2.40
C GLU A 38 6.07 6.18 -2.90
N ALA A 39 7.03 5.69 -2.09
CA ALA A 39 7.80 4.50 -2.42
C ALA A 39 6.89 3.26 -2.51
N ALA A 40 5.93 3.12 -1.60
CA ALA A 40 4.93 2.05 -1.62
C ALA A 40 4.04 2.17 -2.87
N GLU A 41 3.63 3.37 -3.25
CA GLU A 41 2.85 3.60 -4.48
C GLU A 41 3.64 3.20 -5.74
N LYS A 42 4.93 3.54 -5.81
CA LYS A 42 5.79 3.14 -6.94
C LYS A 42 5.89 1.61 -7.06
N VAL A 43 5.99 0.91 -5.94
CA VAL A 43 5.94 -0.57 -5.89
C VAL A 43 4.58 -1.08 -6.38
N TYR A 44 3.48 -0.51 -5.88
CA TYR A 44 2.13 -0.84 -6.33
C TYR A 44 1.96 -0.65 -7.86
N LEU A 45 2.39 0.48 -8.41
CA LEU A 45 2.28 0.79 -9.85
C LEU A 45 3.03 -0.21 -10.72
N LYS A 46 4.18 -0.72 -10.25
CA LYS A 46 4.94 -1.75 -10.95
C LYS A 46 4.18 -3.08 -10.98
N ILE A 47 3.49 -3.40 -9.90
CA ILE A 47 2.71 -4.65 -9.76
C ILE A 47 1.43 -4.56 -10.59
N SER A 48 0.67 -3.46 -10.46
CA SER A 48 -0.63 -3.31 -11.12
C SER A 48 -0.54 -3.36 -12.65
N ARG A 49 0.55 -2.85 -13.24
CA ARG A 49 0.83 -2.93 -14.68
C ARG A 49 1.04 -4.36 -15.20
N ARG A 50 1.31 -5.33 -14.33
CA ARG A 50 1.61 -6.73 -14.69
C ARG A 50 0.40 -7.64 -14.53
N THR A 51 -0.71 -7.14 -14.00
CA THR A 51 -1.89 -7.93 -13.70
C THR A 51 -2.85 -7.98 -14.88
N GLN A 52 -3.22 -9.19 -15.30
CA GLN A 52 -4.12 -9.43 -16.44
C GLN A 52 -5.46 -10.07 -16.03
N PHE A 53 -5.66 -10.39 -14.74
CA PHE A 53 -6.83 -11.11 -14.26
C PHE A 53 -7.82 -10.21 -13.51
N SER A 54 -9.12 -10.45 -13.73
CA SER A 54 -10.22 -9.62 -13.20
C SER A 54 -10.44 -9.70 -11.70
N VAL A 55 -10.12 -10.85 -11.07
CA VAL A 55 -10.20 -11.01 -9.61
C VAL A 55 -9.22 -10.05 -8.96
N GLU A 56 -7.94 -10.16 -9.34
CA GLU A 56 -6.83 -9.34 -8.84
C GLU A 56 -7.00 -7.83 -9.10
N LEU A 57 -7.77 -7.45 -10.14
CA LEU A 57 -8.10 -6.05 -10.40
C LEU A 57 -8.93 -5.41 -9.28
N ARG A 58 -9.76 -6.19 -8.57
CA ARG A 58 -10.54 -5.68 -7.44
C ARG A 58 -9.62 -5.32 -6.27
N GLU A 59 -8.76 -6.24 -5.84
CA GLU A 59 -7.84 -5.97 -4.73
C GLU A 59 -6.87 -4.85 -5.12
N LEU A 60 -6.37 -4.82 -6.36
CA LEU A 60 -5.52 -3.72 -6.83
C LEU A 60 -6.22 -2.37 -6.87
N SER A 61 -7.52 -2.33 -7.16
CA SER A 61 -8.30 -1.09 -7.10
C SER A 61 -8.51 -0.64 -5.65
N ALA A 62 -8.73 -1.58 -4.73
CA ALA A 62 -8.84 -1.28 -3.30
C ALA A 62 -7.52 -0.73 -2.74
N ILE A 63 -6.38 -1.33 -3.12
CA ILE A 63 -5.04 -0.83 -2.77
C ILE A 63 -4.85 0.60 -3.32
N LYS A 64 -5.22 0.85 -4.58
CA LYS A 64 -5.11 2.19 -5.20
C LYS A 64 -5.85 3.26 -4.41
N HIS A 65 -7.12 2.99 -4.07
CA HIS A 65 -7.93 3.96 -3.34
C HIS A 65 -7.36 4.20 -1.95
N SER A 66 -6.98 3.14 -1.23
CA SER A 66 -6.45 3.27 0.12
C SER A 66 -5.09 3.99 0.15
N LEU A 67 -4.24 3.84 -0.88
CA LEU A 67 -3.02 4.64 -1.04
C LEU A 67 -3.33 6.14 -1.19
N ALA A 68 -4.34 6.51 -1.98
CA ALA A 68 -4.73 7.91 -2.14
C ALA A 68 -5.33 8.50 -0.84
N TYR A 69 -6.10 7.71 -0.09
CA TYR A 69 -6.57 8.13 1.24
C TYR A 69 -5.43 8.28 2.24
N LEU A 70 -4.46 7.36 2.22
CA LEU A 70 -3.27 7.44 3.06
C LEU A 70 -2.50 8.73 2.78
N GLU A 71 -2.24 9.04 1.50
CA GLU A 71 -1.59 10.30 1.10
C GLU A 71 -2.33 11.52 1.66
N GLY A 72 -3.66 11.58 1.46
CA GLY A 72 -4.48 12.67 1.98
C GLY A 72 -4.44 12.78 3.51
N ALA A 73 -4.46 11.65 4.22
CA ALA A 73 -4.36 11.61 5.67
C ALA A 73 -2.99 12.10 6.16
N LEU A 74 -1.91 11.69 5.50
CA LEU A 74 -0.55 12.14 5.83
C LEU A 74 -0.37 13.63 5.57
N VAL A 75 -0.84 14.15 4.44
CA VAL A 75 -0.83 15.59 4.13
C VAL A 75 -1.66 16.39 5.16
N ALA A 76 -2.75 15.83 5.65
CA ALA A 76 -3.57 16.44 6.69
C ALA A 76 -3.02 16.25 8.12
N HIS A 77 -1.88 15.57 8.28
CA HIS A 77 -1.30 15.18 9.57
C HIS A 77 -2.30 14.41 10.46
N ASN A 78 -3.20 13.65 9.83
CA ASN A 78 -4.20 12.84 10.50
C ASN A 78 -3.67 11.41 10.68
N GLY A 79 -2.95 11.21 11.79
CA GLY A 79 -2.36 9.92 12.11
C GLY A 79 -3.36 8.78 12.30
N GLU A 80 -4.55 9.05 12.85
CA GLU A 80 -5.59 8.03 13.06
C GLU A 80 -6.09 7.47 11.71
N GLU A 81 -6.44 8.35 10.77
CA GLU A 81 -6.89 7.94 9.45
C GLU A 81 -5.75 7.27 8.67
N ALA A 82 -4.51 7.78 8.77
CA ALA A 82 -3.36 7.16 8.15
C ALA A 82 -3.15 5.71 8.64
N LEU A 83 -3.28 5.46 9.95
CA LEU A 83 -3.18 4.12 10.51
C LEU A 83 -4.28 3.19 9.99
N VAL A 84 -5.52 3.66 9.91
CA VAL A 84 -6.64 2.89 9.33
C VAL A 84 -6.30 2.45 7.91
N GLN A 85 -5.84 3.37 7.07
CA GLN A 85 -5.47 3.06 5.68
C GLN A 85 -4.29 2.08 5.59
N ILE A 86 -3.28 2.21 6.44
CA ILE A 86 -2.15 1.26 6.48
C ILE A 86 -2.64 -0.16 6.79
N TYR A 87 -3.54 -0.35 7.75
CA TYR A 87 -4.09 -1.67 8.06
C TYR A 87 -4.95 -2.22 6.92
N LEU A 88 -5.74 -1.38 6.25
CA LEU A 88 -6.49 -1.77 5.05
C LEU A 88 -5.55 -2.22 3.93
N LEU A 89 -4.49 -1.46 3.65
CA LEU A 89 -3.47 -1.80 2.65
C LEU A 89 -2.80 -3.14 2.96
N LYS A 90 -2.46 -3.40 4.24
CA LYS A 90 -1.93 -4.70 4.67
C LYS A 90 -2.94 -5.84 4.42
N SER A 91 -4.23 -5.63 4.70
CA SER A 91 -5.28 -6.62 4.44
C SER A 91 -5.44 -6.93 2.96
N TYR A 92 -5.60 -5.90 2.13
CA TYR A 92 -5.74 -6.07 0.67
C TYR A 92 -4.51 -6.73 0.05
N TRP A 93 -3.32 -6.38 0.54
CA TRP A 93 -2.10 -7.07 0.12
C TRP A 93 -2.12 -8.55 0.49
N GLN A 94 -2.60 -8.93 1.68
CA GLN A 94 -2.72 -10.34 2.06
C GLN A 94 -3.72 -11.10 1.18
N GLU A 95 -4.82 -10.45 0.79
CA GLU A 95 -5.86 -11.02 -0.08
C GLU A 95 -5.41 -11.16 -1.54
N LEU A 96 -4.50 -10.31 -2.02
CA LEU A 96 -3.99 -10.40 -3.39
C LEU A 96 -3.40 -11.79 -3.68
N GLY A 97 -4.02 -12.53 -4.62
CA GLY A 97 -3.56 -13.85 -5.06
C GLY A 97 -4.02 -15.06 -4.25
N LYS A 98 -4.87 -14.86 -3.23
CA LYS A 98 -5.59 -15.99 -2.63
C LYS A 98 -6.57 -16.54 -3.67
#